data_AF-A0A5C6D2V2-F1
#
_entry.id   AF-A0A5C6D2V2-F1
#
_cell.length_a   1.000
_cell.length_b   1.000
_cell.length_c   1.000
_cell.angle_alpha   90.00
_cell.angle_beta   90.00
_cell.angle_gamma   90.00
#
_symmetry.space_group_name_H-M   'P 1'
#
loop_
_entity.id
_entity.type
_entity.pdbx_description
1 polymer ?
#
loop_
_entity_poly.entity_id
_entity_poly.type
_entity_poly.pdbx_seq_one_letter_code
_entity_poly.pdbx_strand_id
1 'polypeptide(L)'
;MISSKSFLLSTVSVLFILGNARAVTLGQIDDFQDGTTQGWIHGNASPDPPSNIADGGPGGVGDNYLQVKSNGVGGAGSRLVAFNESQWIGDYLSAGVTSIAASVNNLGQTDLNLRFVLGGGTSFTYYVTSDPIALPSGSGWQDITFDLSSTGVTVFSGPDSYEDVFSTVSHARIISNPLLEFRGEIIDALLGIDNISANGSTRDGDFDFDDDVDGNDFLIWQRGNSPNGIPSGDLGLWQSNYGTPLAVAQNAVPEPSCTILLLGVVLGLLPHRGQR
;
A
#
# COMPACT_ATOMS: atom_id res chain seq x y z
N MET A 1 46.05 5.21 -56.80
CA MET A 1 44.67 4.69 -56.85
C MET A 1 44.43 3.91 -55.56
N ILE A 2 43.90 4.57 -54.53
CA ILE A 2 43.63 3.97 -53.22
C ILE A 2 42.11 3.95 -53.05
N SER A 3 41.60 2.74 -52.81
CA SER A 3 40.19 2.38 -52.69
C SER A 3 39.64 2.83 -51.33
N SER A 4 38.54 3.60 -51.34
CA SER A 4 37.74 3.93 -50.16
C SER A 4 36.59 2.93 -50.05
N LYS A 5 36.59 2.11 -48.99
CA LYS A 5 35.48 1.22 -48.64
C LYS A 5 34.66 1.87 -47.53
N SER A 6 33.46 2.32 -47.87
CA SER A 6 32.47 2.84 -46.91
C SER A 6 31.87 1.69 -46.10
N PHE A 7 32.05 1.73 -44.77
CA PHE A 7 31.37 0.84 -43.83
C PHE A 7 30.01 1.46 -43.46
N LEU A 8 28.91 0.79 -43.79
CA LEU A 8 27.58 1.09 -43.25
C LEU A 8 27.50 0.54 -41.82
N LEU A 9 27.29 1.42 -40.85
CA LEU A 9 26.99 1.05 -39.47
C LEU A 9 25.47 0.84 -39.35
N SER A 10 25.02 -0.41 -39.26
CA SER A 10 23.63 -0.75 -39.00
C SER A 10 23.39 -0.77 -37.50
N THR A 11 22.73 0.26 -36.98
CA THR A 11 22.29 0.33 -35.58
C THR A 11 21.11 -0.63 -35.39
N VAL A 12 21.33 -1.72 -34.65
CA VAL A 12 20.25 -2.60 -34.18
C VAL A 12 19.67 -1.96 -32.92
N SER A 13 18.49 -1.35 -33.03
CA SER A 13 17.71 -0.89 -31.88
C SER A 13 17.08 -2.11 -31.20
N VAL A 14 17.68 -2.54 -30.09
CA VAL A 14 17.06 -3.50 -29.18
C VAL A 14 15.98 -2.77 -28.40
N LEU A 15 14.71 -3.06 -28.72
CA LEU A 15 13.56 -2.62 -27.95
C LEU A 15 13.51 -3.44 -26.65
N PHE A 16 14.04 -2.89 -25.57
CA PHE A 16 13.80 -3.43 -24.23
C PHE A 16 12.34 -3.15 -23.86
N ILE A 17 11.51 -4.19 -23.86
CA ILE A 17 10.23 -4.16 -23.16
C ILE A 17 10.59 -4.20 -21.67
N LEU A 18 10.76 -3.02 -21.06
CA LEU A 18 10.71 -2.90 -19.61
C LEU A 18 9.29 -3.29 -19.22
N GLY A 19 9.12 -4.49 -18.66
CA GLY A 19 7.90 -4.82 -17.95
C GLY A 19 7.78 -3.81 -16.82
N ASN A 20 6.88 -2.84 -16.96
CA ASN A 20 6.53 -1.98 -15.84
C ASN A 20 6.09 -2.92 -14.71
N ALA A 21 6.83 -2.94 -13.61
CA ALA A 21 6.29 -3.44 -12.35
C ALA A 21 4.96 -2.70 -12.16
N ARG A 22 3.85 -3.44 -12.12
CA ARG A 22 2.55 -2.81 -11.94
C ARG A 22 2.57 -2.23 -10.53
N ALA A 23 2.41 -0.93 -10.42
CA ALA A 23 2.18 -0.29 -9.14
C ALA A 23 0.93 -0.91 -8.50
N VAL A 24 0.90 -0.99 -7.18
CA VAL A 24 -0.32 -1.21 -6.40
C VAL A 24 -1.40 -0.28 -6.95
N THR A 25 -2.60 -0.81 -7.14
CA THR A 25 -3.76 -0.05 -7.59
C THR A 25 -4.80 -0.04 -6.48
N LEU A 26 -5.41 1.11 -6.22
CA LEU A 26 -6.54 1.22 -5.32
C LEU A 26 -7.67 0.26 -5.75
N GLY A 27 -8.23 -0.45 -4.78
CA GLY A 27 -9.27 -1.46 -5.00
C GLY A 27 -8.78 -2.76 -5.66
N GLN A 28 -7.47 -2.95 -5.86
CA GLN A 28 -6.97 -4.25 -6.34
C GLN A 28 -7.22 -5.33 -5.30
N ILE A 29 -7.52 -6.55 -5.76
CA ILE A 29 -7.82 -7.71 -4.92
C ILE A 29 -7.01 -8.92 -5.40
N ASP A 30 -6.40 -9.64 -4.45
CA ASP A 30 -6.05 -11.05 -4.64
C ASP A 30 -7.08 -11.94 -3.92
N ASP A 31 -7.93 -12.60 -4.71
CA ASP A 31 -9.04 -13.47 -4.27
C ASP A 31 -8.72 -14.96 -4.46
N PHE A 32 -7.58 -15.28 -5.06
CA PHE A 32 -7.06 -16.63 -5.30
C PHE A 32 -7.99 -17.54 -6.14
N GLN A 33 -9.00 -16.98 -6.79
CA GLN A 33 -10.01 -17.75 -7.53
C GLN A 33 -9.46 -18.33 -8.85
N ASP A 34 -8.32 -17.83 -9.31
CA ASP A 34 -7.62 -18.35 -10.50
C ASP A 34 -6.81 -19.63 -10.24
N GLY A 35 -6.80 -20.13 -9.00
CA GLY A 35 -6.08 -21.34 -8.59
C GLY A 35 -4.57 -21.13 -8.41
N THR A 36 -4.09 -19.90 -8.49
CA THR A 36 -2.68 -19.54 -8.25
C THR A 36 -2.49 -18.91 -6.87
N THR A 37 -1.24 -18.70 -6.46
CA THR A 37 -0.94 -17.91 -5.25
C THR A 37 -0.91 -16.41 -5.54
N GLN A 38 -1.23 -15.98 -6.77
CA GLN A 38 -1.13 -14.60 -7.23
C GLN A 38 0.20 -13.93 -6.83
N GLY A 39 1.32 -14.63 -6.99
CA GLY A 39 2.65 -14.07 -6.70
C GLY A 39 3.01 -13.99 -5.21
N TRP A 40 2.13 -14.43 -4.29
CA TRP A 40 2.51 -14.61 -2.90
C TRP A 40 3.44 -15.82 -2.74
N ILE A 41 4.61 -15.57 -2.17
CA ILE A 41 5.70 -16.53 -2.03
C ILE A 41 6.25 -16.54 -0.60
N HIS A 42 7.20 -17.43 -0.33
CA HIS A 42 8.01 -17.43 0.89
C HIS A 42 9.50 -17.39 0.54
N GLY A 43 10.39 -17.45 1.53
CA GLY A 43 11.83 -17.49 1.29
C GLY A 43 12.24 -18.80 0.64
N ASN A 44 13.02 -18.75 -0.45
CA ASN A 44 13.41 -19.89 -1.31
C ASN A 44 13.84 -21.19 -0.62
N ALA A 45 14.36 -21.13 0.61
CA ALA A 45 14.84 -22.31 1.32
C ALA A 45 13.75 -23.07 2.09
N SER A 46 12.54 -22.52 2.20
CA SER A 46 11.48 -23.14 2.99
C SER A 46 10.86 -24.33 2.23
N PRO A 47 10.61 -25.47 2.90
CA PRO A 47 10.06 -26.66 2.26
C PRO A 47 8.54 -26.58 2.02
N ASP A 48 7.85 -25.62 2.64
CA ASP A 48 6.39 -25.47 2.60
C ASP A 48 6.01 -24.12 1.96
N PRO A 49 6.00 -24.00 0.61
CA PRO A 49 5.57 -22.79 -0.08
C PRO A 49 4.10 -22.46 0.18
N PRO A 50 3.72 -21.17 0.13
CA PRO A 50 2.31 -20.81 0.08
C PRO A 50 1.61 -21.59 -1.03
N SER A 51 0.38 -22.02 -0.76
CA SER A 51 -0.40 -22.84 -1.69
C SER A 51 -1.82 -22.34 -1.79
N ASN A 52 -2.39 -22.43 -2.98
CA ASN A 52 -3.80 -22.18 -3.20
C ASN A 52 -4.60 -23.42 -2.78
N ILE A 53 -5.57 -23.23 -1.89
CA ILE A 53 -6.52 -24.27 -1.47
C ILE A 53 -7.85 -23.95 -2.13
N ALA A 54 -8.38 -24.89 -2.90
CA ALA A 54 -9.52 -24.66 -3.80
C ALA A 54 -10.92 -24.67 -3.13
N ASP A 55 -10.97 -24.72 -1.80
CA ASP A 55 -12.22 -24.86 -1.05
C ASP A 55 -12.04 -24.44 0.41
N GLY A 56 -13.11 -23.93 1.04
CA GLY A 56 -13.13 -23.56 2.45
C GLY A 56 -12.69 -22.13 2.75
N GLY A 57 -12.60 -21.27 1.73
CA GLY A 57 -12.46 -19.83 1.85
C GLY A 57 -13.61 -19.17 2.63
N PRO A 58 -13.55 -17.85 2.88
CA PRO A 58 -14.58 -17.10 3.62
C PRO A 58 -15.99 -17.20 3.01
N GLY A 59 -16.11 -17.32 1.69
CA GLY A 59 -17.35 -17.59 0.95
C GLY A 59 -17.83 -19.04 1.04
N GLY A 60 -17.03 -19.95 1.62
CA GLY A 60 -17.41 -21.33 1.89
C GLY A 60 -17.03 -22.30 0.76
N VAL A 61 -18.01 -23.09 0.30
CA VAL A 61 -17.76 -24.21 -0.63
C VAL A 61 -17.35 -23.69 -2.02
N GLY A 62 -16.19 -24.14 -2.50
CA GLY A 62 -15.61 -23.74 -3.79
C GLY A 62 -14.98 -22.36 -3.78
N ASP A 63 -14.80 -21.78 -2.59
CA ASP A 63 -14.09 -20.53 -2.40
C ASP A 63 -12.62 -20.82 -2.08
N ASN A 64 -11.71 -20.34 -2.92
CA ASN A 64 -10.31 -20.63 -2.76
C ASN A 64 -9.70 -19.70 -1.71
N TYR A 65 -8.52 -20.03 -1.22
CA TYR A 65 -7.73 -19.12 -0.40
C TYR A 65 -6.25 -19.47 -0.46
N LEU A 66 -5.41 -18.53 -0.04
CA LEU A 66 -3.98 -18.75 0.15
C LEU A 66 -3.71 -19.36 1.53
N GLN A 67 -3.11 -20.55 1.56
CA GLN A 67 -2.61 -21.15 2.78
C GLN A 67 -1.11 -20.89 2.95
N VAL A 68 -0.74 -20.35 4.11
CA VAL A 68 0.65 -20.08 4.53
C VAL A 68 0.96 -20.91 5.77
N LYS A 69 2.10 -21.60 5.76
CA LYS A 69 2.50 -22.53 6.81
C LYS A 69 3.91 -22.22 7.33
N SER A 70 4.12 -22.40 8.63
CA SER A 70 5.44 -22.46 9.24
C SER A 70 5.51 -23.55 10.29
N ASN A 71 6.71 -24.10 10.53
CA ASN A 71 6.90 -25.28 11.39
C ASN A 71 7.46 -24.97 12.80
N GLY A 72 7.88 -23.73 13.09
CA GLY A 72 8.37 -23.32 14.40
C GLY A 72 9.67 -23.96 14.91
N VAL A 73 10.39 -24.79 14.12
CA VAL A 73 11.55 -25.54 14.62
C VAL A 73 12.91 -24.84 14.42
N GLY A 74 12.89 -23.57 13.98
CA GLY A 74 14.09 -22.84 13.56
C GLY A 74 14.58 -23.22 12.15
N GLY A 75 15.34 -22.33 11.51
CA GLY A 75 15.79 -22.52 10.12
C GLY A 75 14.73 -22.13 9.08
N ALA A 76 14.87 -22.63 7.85
CA ALA A 76 13.96 -22.28 6.77
C ALA A 76 12.54 -22.84 7.00
N GLY A 77 11.52 -22.03 6.72
CA GLY A 77 10.12 -22.39 6.95
C GLY A 77 9.66 -22.33 8.41
N SER A 78 10.51 -21.87 9.33
CA SER A 78 10.16 -21.81 10.75
C SER A 78 9.39 -20.57 11.18
N ARG A 79 9.26 -19.58 10.30
CA ARG A 79 8.59 -18.30 10.57
C ARG A 79 7.41 -18.14 9.63
N LEU A 80 6.26 -17.75 10.15
CA LEU A 80 5.09 -17.45 9.31
C LEU A 80 5.35 -16.15 8.54
N VAL A 81 5.47 -16.26 7.23
CA VAL A 81 5.64 -15.12 6.33
C VAL A 81 5.14 -15.45 4.94
N ALA A 82 4.44 -14.49 4.33
CA ALA A 82 4.19 -14.45 2.90
C ALA A 82 4.70 -13.12 2.33
N PHE A 83 5.44 -13.17 1.22
CA PHE A 83 5.97 -12.01 0.52
C PHE A 83 5.23 -11.80 -0.78
N ASN A 84 5.14 -10.53 -1.19
CA ASN A 84 4.83 -10.19 -2.56
C ASN A 84 5.80 -9.10 -3.05
N GLU A 85 6.38 -9.33 -4.22
CA GLU A 85 7.35 -8.46 -4.87
C GLU A 85 6.90 -8.13 -6.31
N SER A 86 5.61 -8.32 -6.61
CA SER A 86 5.06 -8.20 -7.97
C SER A 86 3.97 -7.12 -8.09
N GLN A 87 2.75 -7.38 -7.66
CA GLN A 87 1.62 -6.46 -7.85
C GLN A 87 1.28 -5.64 -6.59
N TRP A 88 1.89 -5.97 -5.46
CA TRP A 88 1.78 -5.23 -4.19
C TRP A 88 3.00 -4.35 -3.92
N ILE A 89 3.65 -3.86 -4.98
CA ILE A 89 4.80 -2.97 -4.91
C ILE A 89 4.51 -1.69 -5.69
N GLY A 90 5.40 -0.69 -5.61
CA GLY A 90 5.26 0.58 -6.30
C GLY A 90 4.86 1.73 -5.38
N ASP A 91 4.20 2.73 -5.96
CA ASP A 91 3.87 3.99 -5.29
C ASP A 91 2.48 3.93 -4.65
N TYR A 92 2.45 3.65 -3.34
CA TYR A 92 1.22 3.60 -2.56
C TYR A 92 0.59 4.98 -2.39
N LEU A 93 1.40 6.04 -2.33
CA LEU A 93 0.91 7.41 -2.11
C LEU A 93 0.19 7.93 -3.35
N SER A 94 0.81 7.80 -4.52
CA SER A 94 0.18 8.17 -5.79
C SER A 94 -1.02 7.28 -6.12
N ALA A 95 -1.04 6.04 -5.62
CA ALA A 95 -2.19 5.14 -5.75
C ALA A 95 -3.32 5.46 -4.76
N GLY A 96 -3.11 6.34 -3.77
CA GLY A 96 -4.11 6.64 -2.73
C GLY A 96 -4.34 5.48 -1.75
N VAL A 97 -3.42 4.52 -1.64
CA VAL A 97 -3.57 3.35 -0.77
C VAL A 97 -3.06 3.66 0.63
N THR A 98 -3.94 3.62 1.62
CA THR A 98 -3.61 3.88 3.03
C THR A 98 -3.92 2.70 3.95
N SER A 99 -4.49 1.61 3.45
CA SER A 99 -4.70 0.40 4.22
C SER A 99 -4.73 -0.85 3.34
N ILE A 100 -4.48 -2.00 3.97
CA ILE A 100 -4.69 -3.33 3.36
C ILE A 100 -5.71 -4.08 4.19
N ALA A 101 -6.80 -4.51 3.58
CA ALA A 101 -7.75 -5.43 4.23
C ALA A 101 -7.57 -6.86 3.72
N ALA A 102 -7.98 -7.84 4.52
CA ALA A 102 -7.99 -9.25 4.14
C ALA A 102 -8.97 -10.04 5.02
N SER A 103 -9.49 -11.14 4.47
CA SER A 103 -10.13 -12.19 5.26
C SER A 103 -9.05 -13.18 5.71
N VAL A 104 -8.98 -13.49 7.00
CA VAL A 104 -7.95 -14.37 7.56
C VAL A 104 -8.54 -15.43 8.49
N ASN A 105 -7.90 -16.58 8.55
CA ASN A 105 -8.30 -17.67 9.44
C ASN A 105 -7.07 -18.37 10.02
N ASN A 106 -6.95 -18.38 11.34
CA ASN A 106 -5.93 -19.17 12.01
C ASN A 106 -6.39 -20.63 12.10
N LEU A 107 -5.94 -21.42 11.15
CA LEU A 107 -6.19 -22.86 11.06
C LEU A 107 -5.31 -23.69 12.01
N GLY A 108 -4.35 -23.03 12.67
CA GLY A 108 -3.38 -23.63 13.58
C GLY A 108 -3.87 -23.73 15.03
N GLN A 109 -2.95 -24.10 15.92
CA GLN A 109 -3.18 -24.27 17.36
C GLN A 109 -2.46 -23.21 18.21
N THR A 110 -1.76 -22.27 17.57
CA THR A 110 -1.00 -21.19 18.21
C THR A 110 -1.66 -19.87 17.84
N ASP A 111 -1.85 -18.99 18.82
CA ASP A 111 -2.35 -17.63 18.55
C ASP A 111 -1.34 -16.86 17.69
N LEU A 112 -1.84 -16.06 16.75
CA LEU A 112 -1.03 -15.26 15.84
C LEU A 112 -1.19 -13.76 16.14
N ASN A 113 -0.17 -12.99 15.77
CA ASN A 113 -0.13 -11.54 15.89
C ASN A 113 0.24 -10.96 14.53
N LEU A 114 -0.75 -10.80 13.67
CA LEU A 114 -0.53 -10.47 12.27
C LEU A 114 -0.06 -9.01 12.10
N ARG A 115 0.89 -8.81 11.19
CA ARG A 115 1.39 -7.50 10.80
C ARG A 115 1.61 -7.44 9.31
N PHE A 116 1.45 -6.23 8.76
CA PHE A 116 1.87 -5.91 7.40
C PHE A 116 3.19 -5.15 7.43
N VAL A 117 4.09 -5.48 6.51
CA VAL A 117 5.43 -4.88 6.42
C VAL A 117 5.67 -4.41 5.00
N LEU A 118 6.10 -3.16 4.86
CA LEU A 118 6.52 -2.59 3.60
C LEU A 118 8.00 -2.22 3.64
N GLY A 119 8.73 -2.62 2.60
CA GLY A 119 10.12 -2.28 2.38
C GLY A 119 10.31 -1.52 1.08
N GLY A 120 11.11 -0.46 1.09
CA GLY A 120 11.30 0.42 -0.06
C GLY A 120 12.35 1.49 0.19
N GLY A 121 12.28 2.56 -0.59
CA GLY A 121 13.24 3.65 -0.49
C GLY A 121 14.62 3.30 -1.02
N THR A 122 15.50 4.30 -1.06
CA THR A 122 16.87 4.14 -1.59
C THR A 122 17.79 3.36 -0.65
N SER A 123 17.46 3.31 0.63
CA SER A 123 18.25 2.64 1.68
C SER A 123 17.64 1.31 2.13
N PHE A 124 16.57 0.83 1.46
CA PHE A 124 15.90 -0.43 1.80
C PHE A 124 15.34 -0.42 3.22
N THR A 125 14.63 0.67 3.55
CA THR A 125 14.02 0.92 4.85
C THR A 125 12.72 0.11 4.98
N TYR A 126 12.45 -0.42 6.18
CA TYR A 126 11.26 -1.20 6.48
C TYR A 126 10.34 -0.47 7.46
N TYR A 127 9.08 -0.34 7.07
CA TYR A 127 7.97 0.07 7.92
C TYR A 127 7.10 -1.13 8.25
N VAL A 128 6.62 -1.16 9.50
CA VAL A 128 5.78 -2.24 10.04
C VAL A 128 4.53 -1.59 10.63
N THR A 129 3.36 -2.20 10.48
CA THR A 129 2.15 -1.74 11.19
C THR A 129 2.46 -1.60 12.69
N SER A 130 2.09 -0.48 13.29
CA SER A 130 2.45 -0.15 14.68
C SER A 130 1.88 -1.17 15.65
N ASP A 131 0.59 -1.45 15.52
CA ASP A 131 -0.12 -2.45 16.31
C ASP A 131 -0.24 -3.79 15.55
N PRO A 132 -0.04 -4.93 16.22
CA PRO A 132 -0.35 -6.23 15.64
C PRO A 132 -1.85 -6.50 15.76
N ILE A 133 -2.38 -7.28 14.82
CA ILE A 133 -3.75 -7.79 14.89
C ILE A 133 -3.71 -9.19 15.51
N ALA A 134 -4.28 -9.33 16.70
CA ALA A 134 -4.38 -10.62 17.37
C ALA A 134 -5.38 -11.52 16.63
N LEU A 135 -4.95 -12.73 16.28
CA LEU A 135 -5.77 -13.74 15.62
C LEU A 135 -5.68 -15.06 16.42
N PRO A 136 -6.64 -15.32 17.32
CA PRO A 136 -6.63 -16.51 18.16
C PRO A 136 -6.62 -17.81 17.35
N SER A 137 -6.06 -18.87 17.93
CA SER A 137 -6.11 -20.22 17.36
C SER A 137 -7.54 -20.68 17.06
N GLY A 138 -7.76 -21.25 15.87
CA GLY A 138 -9.09 -21.70 15.43
C GLY A 138 -10.12 -20.57 15.30
N SER A 139 -9.69 -19.35 14.94
CA SER A 139 -10.53 -18.15 14.88
C SER A 139 -11.75 -18.24 13.95
N GLY A 140 -11.72 -19.16 12.99
CA GLY A 140 -12.56 -19.05 11.79
C GLY A 140 -12.13 -17.86 10.92
N TRP A 141 -12.87 -17.62 9.85
CA TRP A 141 -12.66 -16.45 8.99
C TRP A 141 -13.03 -15.16 9.72
N GLN A 142 -12.10 -14.21 9.72
CA GLN A 142 -12.20 -12.88 10.31
C GLN A 142 -11.73 -11.86 9.28
N ASP A 143 -12.47 -10.76 9.12
CA ASP A 143 -12.01 -9.65 8.29
C ASP A 143 -11.15 -8.70 9.13
N ILE A 144 -9.98 -8.36 8.61
CA ILE A 144 -8.99 -7.52 9.29
C ILE A 144 -8.54 -6.38 8.38
N THR A 145 -8.01 -5.31 8.97
CA THR A 145 -7.45 -4.17 8.23
C THR A 145 -6.14 -3.73 8.88
N PHE A 146 -5.09 -3.68 8.07
CA PHE A 146 -3.80 -3.11 8.41
C PHE A 146 -3.78 -1.63 8.05
N ASP A 147 -3.64 -0.76 9.04
CA ASP A 147 -3.47 0.68 8.84
C ASP A 147 -2.05 0.97 8.32
N LEU A 148 -1.98 1.50 7.10
CA LEU A 148 -0.75 1.87 6.41
C LEU A 148 -0.55 3.40 6.32
N SER A 149 -1.39 4.19 6.98
CA SER A 149 -1.19 5.63 7.11
C SER A 149 0.12 5.97 7.82
N SER A 150 0.59 7.21 7.69
CA SER A 150 1.83 7.66 8.35
C SER A 150 1.80 7.56 9.88
N THR A 151 0.61 7.42 10.49
CA THR A 151 0.43 7.15 11.92
C THR A 151 0.22 5.66 12.24
N GLY A 152 -0.27 4.88 11.28
CA GLY A 152 -0.53 3.45 11.42
C GLY A 152 0.72 2.57 11.34
N VAL A 153 1.84 3.12 10.88
CA VAL A 153 3.11 2.40 10.75
C VAL A 153 4.24 3.01 11.55
N THR A 154 5.18 2.17 11.96
CA THR A 154 6.41 2.55 12.64
C THR A 154 7.61 2.05 11.82
N VAL A 155 8.62 2.90 11.68
CA VAL A 155 9.90 2.49 11.08
C VAL A 155 10.56 1.43 11.97
N PHE A 156 10.84 0.26 11.40
CA PHE A 156 11.58 -0.79 12.09
C PHE A 156 13.09 -0.62 11.89
N SER A 157 13.52 -0.38 10.65
CA SER A 157 14.94 -0.24 10.32
C SER A 157 15.15 0.58 9.06
N GLY A 158 16.24 1.36 9.01
CA GLY A 158 16.63 2.17 7.86
C GLY A 158 16.38 3.66 8.10
N PRO A 159 17.00 4.54 7.29
CA PRO A 159 16.95 5.99 7.47
C PRO A 159 15.88 6.71 6.62
N ASP A 160 15.27 6.06 5.63
CA ASP A 160 14.36 6.73 4.69
C ASP A 160 13.05 7.11 5.37
N SER A 161 12.42 8.20 4.92
CA SER A 161 11.13 8.66 5.46
C SER A 161 9.96 7.76 5.04
N TYR A 162 8.78 8.01 5.61
CA TYR A 162 7.54 7.34 5.20
C TYR A 162 7.29 7.60 3.72
N GLU A 163 7.41 8.86 3.30
CA GLU A 163 7.17 9.29 1.92
C GLU A 163 8.14 8.63 0.92
N ASP A 164 9.41 8.53 1.29
CA ASP A 164 10.43 7.88 0.46
C ASP A 164 10.16 6.38 0.28
N VAL A 165 9.74 5.69 1.35
CA VAL A 165 9.45 4.25 1.29
C VAL A 165 8.14 3.98 0.55
N PHE A 166 7.06 4.70 0.90
CA PHE A 166 5.72 4.43 0.38
C PHE A 166 5.54 4.88 -1.07
N SER A 167 6.37 5.79 -1.58
CA SER A 167 6.42 6.11 -3.02
C SER A 167 7.20 5.08 -3.86
N THR A 168 7.98 4.20 -3.22
CA THR A 168 8.88 3.27 -3.91
C THR A 168 8.91 1.89 -3.25
N VAL A 169 7.75 1.40 -2.80
CA VAL A 169 7.64 0.08 -2.18
C VAL A 169 8.19 -0.96 -3.15
N SER A 170 9.01 -1.86 -2.65
CA SER A 170 9.63 -2.95 -3.41
C SER A 170 9.37 -4.31 -2.79
N HIS A 171 8.90 -4.35 -1.53
CA HIS A 171 8.61 -5.57 -0.80
C HIS A 171 7.37 -5.38 0.07
N ALA A 172 6.37 -6.24 -0.10
CA ALA A 172 5.23 -6.36 0.80
C ALA A 172 5.30 -7.69 1.55
N ARG A 173 4.91 -7.70 2.83
CA ARG A 173 4.90 -8.91 3.65
C ARG A 173 3.72 -8.95 4.59
N ILE A 174 3.18 -10.15 4.76
CA ILE A 174 2.32 -10.50 5.89
C ILE A 174 3.11 -11.45 6.80
N ILE A 175 3.21 -11.12 8.08
CA ILE A 175 3.93 -11.91 9.08
C ILE A 175 3.07 -12.11 10.33
N SER A 176 3.44 -13.07 11.18
CA SER A 176 3.02 -13.06 12.59
C SER A 176 4.21 -12.67 13.46
N ASN A 177 4.07 -11.62 14.26
CA ASN A 177 5.02 -11.25 15.32
C ASN A 177 4.35 -10.28 16.32
N PRO A 178 4.35 -10.56 17.64
CA PRO A 178 3.80 -9.63 18.63
C PRO A 178 4.63 -8.35 18.76
N LEU A 179 5.91 -8.37 18.38
CA LEU A 179 6.82 -7.23 18.47
C LEU A 179 6.93 -6.49 17.12
N LEU A 180 7.38 -5.24 17.16
CA LEU A 180 7.78 -4.48 15.98
C LEU A 180 9.03 -5.13 15.36
N GLU A 181 8.83 -5.95 14.33
CA GLU A 181 9.88 -6.65 13.60
C GLU A 181 9.45 -6.86 12.14
N PHE A 182 10.39 -6.76 11.19
CA PHE A 182 10.14 -6.99 9.76
C PHE A 182 10.09 -8.48 9.34
N ARG A 183 10.28 -9.38 10.31
CA ARG A 183 10.34 -10.84 10.18
C ARG A 183 9.32 -11.46 11.12
N GLY A 184 8.65 -12.51 10.65
CA GLY A 184 7.81 -13.32 11.52
C GLY A 184 8.61 -13.95 12.67
N GLU A 185 7.98 -14.19 13.81
CA GLU A 185 8.57 -14.98 14.90
C GLU A 185 8.71 -16.46 14.49
N ILE A 186 9.52 -17.22 15.23
CA ILE A 186 9.64 -18.67 15.02
C ILE A 186 8.45 -19.34 15.68
N ILE A 187 7.49 -19.81 14.88
CA ILE A 187 6.23 -20.39 15.35
C ILE A 187 5.74 -21.50 14.42
N ASP A 188 5.08 -22.49 15.01
CA ASP A 188 4.29 -23.47 14.27
C ASP A 188 2.90 -22.88 14.02
N ALA A 189 2.58 -22.64 12.76
CA ALA A 189 1.41 -21.87 12.36
C ALA A 189 0.85 -22.33 11.01
N LEU A 190 -0.47 -22.20 10.88
CA LEU A 190 -1.20 -22.45 9.65
C LEU A 190 -2.25 -21.33 9.50
N LEU A 191 -2.05 -20.48 8.49
CA LEU A 191 -2.87 -19.30 8.23
C LEU A 191 -3.55 -19.45 6.87
N GLY A 192 -4.86 -19.28 6.84
CA GLY A 192 -5.61 -18.98 5.61
C GLY A 192 -5.71 -17.47 5.42
N ILE A 193 -5.51 -17.00 4.20
CA ILE A 193 -5.64 -15.60 3.79
C ILE A 193 -6.42 -15.56 2.49
N ASP A 194 -7.40 -14.67 2.40
CA ASP A 194 -8.19 -14.44 1.19
C ASP A 194 -8.59 -12.96 1.08
N ASN A 195 -9.06 -12.55 -0.10
CA ASN A 195 -9.58 -11.21 -0.41
C ASN A 195 -8.63 -10.08 0.04
N ILE A 196 -7.34 -10.23 -0.22
CA ILE A 196 -6.35 -9.21 0.13
C ILE A 196 -6.62 -7.99 -0.76
N SER A 197 -6.97 -6.85 -0.18
CA SER A 197 -7.43 -5.66 -0.89
C SER A 197 -6.65 -4.41 -0.52
N ALA A 198 -6.32 -3.58 -1.51
CA ALA A 198 -5.69 -2.27 -1.32
C ALA A 198 -6.77 -1.19 -1.20
N ASN A 199 -6.85 -0.51 -0.07
CA ASN A 199 -7.91 0.46 0.21
C ASN A 199 -7.32 1.84 0.55
N GLY A 200 -8.11 2.88 0.30
CA GLY A 200 -7.73 4.27 0.52
C GLY A 200 -8.14 4.79 1.89
N SER A 201 -7.98 6.10 2.06
CA SER A 201 -8.35 6.78 3.30
C SER A 201 -9.82 6.50 3.58
N THR A 202 -10.14 5.89 4.71
CA THR A 202 -11.52 5.82 5.19
C THR A 202 -11.86 7.18 5.77
N ARG A 203 -12.07 8.17 4.90
CA ARG A 203 -12.76 9.37 5.32
C ARG A 203 -14.19 8.95 5.65
N ASP A 204 -14.70 9.38 6.81
CA ASP A 204 -16.06 9.06 7.20
C ASP A 204 -17.02 9.46 6.06
N GLY A 205 -17.73 8.50 5.48
CA GLY A 205 -18.66 8.75 4.38
C GLY A 205 -18.07 8.60 2.96
N ASP A 206 -16.75 8.44 2.82
CA ASP A 206 -16.07 8.07 1.58
C ASP A 206 -16.09 6.53 1.47
N PHE A 207 -16.94 6.03 0.59
CA PHE A 207 -17.22 4.61 0.42
C PHE A 207 -16.69 4.05 -0.90
N ASP A 208 -16.31 4.89 -1.88
CA ASP A 208 -15.52 4.45 -3.04
C ASP A 208 -14.01 4.62 -2.87
N PHE A 209 -13.58 5.24 -1.78
CA PHE A 209 -12.20 5.50 -1.40
C PHE A 209 -11.47 6.46 -2.34
N ASP A 210 -12.18 7.40 -2.98
CA ASP A 210 -11.60 8.34 -3.93
C ASP A 210 -11.12 9.68 -3.31
N ASP A 211 -11.05 9.72 -1.96
CA ASP A 211 -10.66 10.86 -1.12
C ASP A 211 -11.65 12.04 -1.13
N ASP A 212 -12.84 11.87 -1.72
CA ASP A 212 -13.94 12.79 -1.57
C ASP A 212 -15.20 12.12 -0.96
N VAL A 213 -16.26 12.92 -0.75
CA VAL A 213 -17.52 12.39 -0.21
C VAL A 213 -18.63 13.00 -1.05
N ASP A 214 -19.09 12.25 -2.03
CA ASP A 214 -19.96 12.72 -3.09
C ASP A 214 -21.15 11.79 -3.40
N GLY A 215 -21.77 11.95 -4.57
CA GLY A 215 -22.93 11.14 -4.94
C GLY A 215 -22.62 9.67 -5.23
N ASN A 216 -21.38 9.34 -5.59
CA ASN A 216 -20.96 7.97 -5.87
C ASN A 216 -20.88 7.14 -4.59
N ASP A 217 -20.36 7.71 -3.50
CA ASP A 217 -20.41 7.10 -2.16
C ASP A 217 -21.84 6.77 -1.74
N PHE A 218 -22.74 7.72 -1.95
CA PHE A 218 -24.15 7.51 -1.63
C PHE A 218 -24.74 6.31 -2.39
N LEU A 219 -24.34 6.10 -3.64
CA LEU A 219 -24.78 4.95 -4.44
C LEU A 219 -24.17 3.63 -3.94
N ILE A 220 -22.94 3.65 -3.42
CA ILE A 220 -22.31 2.49 -2.79
C ILE A 220 -23.06 2.09 -1.52
N TRP A 221 -23.36 3.06 -0.65
CA TRP A 221 -24.21 2.83 0.53
C TRP A 221 -25.61 2.32 0.14
N GLN A 222 -26.25 2.93 -0.86
CA GLN A 222 -27.60 2.53 -1.29
C GLN A 222 -27.65 1.08 -1.81
N ARG A 223 -26.54 0.57 -2.35
CA ARG A 223 -26.40 -0.81 -2.81
C ARG A 223 -26.00 -1.78 -1.68
N GLY A 224 -25.74 -1.28 -0.48
CA GLY A 224 -25.32 -2.07 0.69
C GLY A 224 -23.83 -2.42 0.71
N ASN A 225 -23.01 -1.68 -0.04
CA ASN A 225 -21.58 -1.91 -0.17
C ASN A 225 -20.73 -0.95 0.67
N SER A 226 -21.33 -0.15 1.56
CA SER A 226 -20.56 0.62 2.55
C SER A 226 -20.09 -0.30 3.70
N PRO A 227 -19.12 0.12 4.52
CA PRO A 227 -18.47 -0.74 5.51
C PRO A 227 -19.41 -1.47 6.49
N ASN A 228 -20.57 -0.89 6.84
CA ASN A 228 -21.58 -1.52 7.69
C ASN A 228 -22.87 -1.93 6.93
N GLY A 229 -22.90 -1.81 5.60
CA GLY A 229 -24.06 -2.09 4.74
C GLY A 229 -25.10 -0.96 4.67
N ILE A 230 -26.40 -1.29 4.56
CA ILE A 230 -27.49 -0.27 4.48
C ILE A 230 -27.94 0.36 5.83
N PRO A 231 -27.42 0.08 7.05
CA PRO A 231 -27.92 0.75 8.26
C PRO A 231 -27.68 2.27 8.24
N SER A 232 -28.46 2.99 9.03
CA SER A 232 -28.47 4.45 9.08
C SER A 232 -27.17 5.09 9.62
N GLY A 233 -26.26 4.29 10.16
CA GLY A 233 -24.94 4.75 10.66
C GLY A 233 -24.08 5.30 9.53
N ASP A 234 -23.89 4.50 8.47
CA ASP A 234 -23.09 4.87 7.30
C ASP A 234 -23.70 6.03 6.52
N LEU A 235 -25.03 6.05 6.39
CA LEU A 235 -25.72 7.22 5.83
C LEU A 235 -25.41 8.49 6.64
N GLY A 236 -25.34 8.40 7.96
CA GLY A 236 -25.00 9.52 8.84
C GLY A 236 -23.56 10.01 8.63
N LEU A 237 -22.61 9.09 8.38
CA LEU A 237 -21.24 9.42 8.03
C LEU A 237 -21.17 10.16 6.69
N TRP A 238 -21.85 9.64 5.67
CA TRP A 238 -21.96 10.31 4.36
C TRP A 238 -22.58 11.70 4.49
N GLN A 239 -23.73 11.84 5.17
CA GLN A 239 -24.40 13.13 5.35
C GLN A 239 -23.55 14.15 6.10
N SER A 240 -22.72 13.70 7.04
CA SER A 240 -21.85 14.58 7.84
C SER A 240 -20.65 15.10 7.06
N ASN A 241 -20.23 14.39 6.01
CA ASN A 241 -19.02 14.69 5.27
C ASN A 241 -19.28 15.06 3.79
N TYR A 242 -20.50 14.89 3.28
CA TYR A 242 -20.85 15.22 1.91
C TYR A 242 -20.50 16.66 1.55
N GLY A 243 -19.78 16.82 0.44
CA GLY A 243 -19.39 18.14 -0.07
C GLY A 243 -18.40 18.88 0.84
N THR A 244 -17.79 18.20 1.81
CA THR A 244 -16.63 18.75 2.52
C THR A 244 -15.38 18.48 1.66
N PRO A 245 -14.73 19.48 1.06
CA PRO A 245 -13.45 19.24 0.40
C PRO A 245 -12.37 18.99 1.45
N LEU A 246 -11.34 18.19 1.12
CA LEU A 246 -10.10 18.20 1.90
C LEU A 246 -9.63 19.66 2.01
N ALA A 247 -9.23 20.07 3.22
CA ALA A 247 -8.66 21.39 3.43
C ALA A 247 -7.37 21.48 2.60
N VAL A 248 -7.46 22.08 1.41
CA VAL A 248 -6.27 22.39 0.61
C VAL A 248 -5.37 23.24 1.48
N ALA A 249 -4.16 22.76 1.77
CA ALA A 249 -3.16 23.56 2.45
C ALA A 249 -2.93 24.82 1.61
N GLN A 250 -3.52 25.93 2.04
CA GLN A 250 -3.26 27.24 1.46
C GLN A 250 -1.85 27.64 1.92
N ASN A 251 -0.83 27.12 1.25
CA ASN A 251 0.49 27.74 1.31
C ASN A 251 0.28 29.18 0.83
N ALA A 252 0.40 30.13 1.75
CA ALA A 252 0.34 31.54 1.42
C ALA A 252 1.36 31.79 0.31
N VAL A 253 0.87 32.09 -0.90
CA VAL A 253 1.73 32.52 -2.00
C VAL A 253 2.39 33.80 -1.51
N PRO A 254 3.73 33.87 -1.40
CA PRO A 254 4.38 35.12 -1.01
C PRO A 254 4.02 36.16 -2.07
N GLU A 255 3.24 37.17 -1.69
CA GLU A 255 2.97 38.29 -2.59
C GLU A 255 4.33 38.90 -2.99
N PRO A 256 4.56 39.19 -4.28
CA PRO A 256 5.76 39.90 -4.69
C PRO A 256 5.81 41.20 -3.89
N SER A 257 6.85 41.36 -3.08
CA SER A 257 6.98 42.44 -2.13
C SER A 257 6.69 43.78 -2.82
N CYS A 258 5.54 44.39 -2.53
CA CYS A 258 5.16 45.71 -3.04
C CYS A 258 6.23 46.77 -2.68
N THR A 259 7.14 46.44 -1.75
CA THR A 259 8.34 47.21 -1.42
C THR A 259 9.27 47.43 -2.63
N ILE A 260 9.37 46.51 -3.58
CA ILE A 260 10.22 46.68 -4.77
C ILE A 260 9.61 47.70 -5.74
N LEU A 261 8.28 47.69 -5.90
CA LEU A 261 7.56 48.68 -6.71
C LEU A 261 7.62 50.09 -6.10
N LEU A 262 7.50 50.20 -4.78
CA LEU A 262 7.63 51.48 -4.06
C LEU A 262 9.04 52.06 -4.12
N LEU A 263 10.09 51.23 -4.06
CA LEU A 263 11.48 51.70 -4.16
C LEU A 263 11.81 52.25 -5.57
N GLY A 264 11.25 51.63 -6.62
CA GLY A 264 11.42 52.07 -8.01
C GLY A 264 10.81 53.45 -8.29
N VAL A 265 9.64 53.75 -7.69
CA VAL A 265 8.99 55.07 -7.82
C VAL A 265 9.76 56.15 -7.07
N VAL A 266 10.30 55.86 -5.89
CA VAL A 266 11.06 56.84 -5.10
C VAL A 266 12.39 57.19 -5.75
N LEU A 267 13.08 56.23 -6.38
CA LEU A 267 14.34 56.48 -7.10
C LEU A 267 14.10 57.18 -8.46
N GLY A 268 12.95 56.97 -9.11
CA GLY A 268 12.58 57.65 -10.35
C GLY A 268 12.14 59.12 -10.18
N LEU A 269 11.82 59.55 -8.95
CA LEU A 269 11.38 60.91 -8.64
C LEU A 269 12.49 61.83 -8.11
N LEU A 270 13.74 61.36 -8.03
CA LEU A 270 14.86 62.23 -7.65
C LEU A 270 15.13 63.27 -8.77
N PRO A 271 14.99 64.58 -8.50
CA PRO A 271 15.23 65.59 -9.51
C PRO A 271 16.69 65.58 -9.93
N HIS A 272 16.93 65.43 -11.23
CA HIS A 272 18.23 65.58 -11.86
C HIS A 272 18.71 67.02 -11.63
N ARG A 273 19.53 67.23 -10.59
CA ARG A 273 20.25 68.49 -10.37
C ARG A 273 21.33 68.59 -11.46
N GLY A 274 20.96 69.21 -12.57
CA GLY A 274 21.90 69.64 -13.59
C GLY A 274 22.93 70.59 -12.96
N GLN A 275 24.19 70.18 -12.96
CA GLN A 275 25.29 71.08 -12.66
C GLN A 275 25.43 72.07 -13.82
N ARG A 276 25.40 73.36 -13.49
CA ARG A 276 25.82 74.45 -14.39
C ARG A 276 27.33 74.62 -14.29
#